data_AF-A0A183VFG6-F1
#
_entry.id   AF-A0A183VFG6-F1
#
_cell.length_a   1.000
_cell.length_b   1.000
_cell.length_c   1.000
_cell.angle_alpha   90.00
_cell.angle_beta   90.00
_cell.angle_gamma   90.00
#
_symmetry.space_group_name_H-M   'P 1'
#
loop_
_entity.id
_entity.type
_entity.pdbx_description
1 polymer ?
#
loop_
_entity_poly.entity_id
_entity_poly.type
_entity_poly.pdbx_seq_one_letter_code
_entity_poly.pdbx_strand_id
1 'polypeptide(L)'
;MVKRWPKSTFCIIANEFCERFSFVGMRTVLTLYVINILSFDDSKATILFHSFIVLCYTTPLLGSIIADSYIGKFWYLDIVGLVIIGIGTGGIKPCVCAFGGDQFNQNHLRMISIFFSVFYFSVNAGSMISSLVTPLLRTVPCNGLDSCYPMAFGIPAGLMVLATLVFVSGSIFYKKFPPKENIFLRVCQTIGRALRNKITSKESRSHWLEHSLDTHNCETDQHCIAYRQSKKFLTEKCAEKRFVEDVKSLIRVIIVLLPVPFFWSLYDQQGSRWIIQAVAMNSKITDSFTLLPDQVITCNSVLVLIFIPFFQTCVYPVFEKCGIKTTPLRRLVAGGLLGAASFVICGFVQLAVNETLPDVPGANTAFISVINTYTDCNITVRAPGLSEKFILSNSVSFIYSLH
;
A
#
# COMPACT_ATOMS: atom_id res chain seq x y z
N MET A 1 -30.17 11.20 -14.02
CA MET A 1 -29.12 11.28 -12.98
C MET A 1 -27.71 11.40 -13.54
N VAL A 2 -27.32 10.58 -14.55
CA VAL A 2 -26.00 10.66 -15.22
C VAL A 2 -25.76 12.00 -15.97
N LYS A 3 -26.82 12.69 -16.42
CA LYS A 3 -26.75 13.93 -17.22
C LYS A 3 -26.04 15.12 -16.55
N ARG A 4 -25.85 15.12 -15.22
CA ARG A 4 -25.14 16.18 -14.45
C ARG A 4 -23.78 15.74 -13.92
N TRP A 5 -23.29 14.57 -14.32
CA TRP A 5 -21.98 14.08 -13.88
C TRP A 5 -20.85 14.92 -14.48
N PRO A 6 -19.93 15.47 -13.67
CA PRO A 6 -18.81 16.25 -14.20
C PRO A 6 -17.92 15.37 -15.06
N LYS A 7 -17.80 15.70 -16.36
CA LYS A 7 -16.99 14.93 -17.31
C LYS A 7 -15.50 14.89 -16.91
N SER A 8 -15.03 15.91 -16.20
CA SER A 8 -13.68 15.99 -15.64
C SER A 8 -13.30 14.78 -14.78
N THR A 9 -14.25 14.18 -14.06
CA THR A 9 -13.99 13.08 -13.14
C THR A 9 -13.54 11.79 -13.85
N PHE A 10 -13.86 11.61 -15.13
CA PHE A 10 -13.39 10.45 -15.91
C PHE A 10 -11.87 10.47 -16.09
N CYS A 11 -11.29 11.64 -16.38
CA CYS A 11 -9.83 11.78 -16.48
C CYS A 11 -9.13 11.48 -15.15
N ILE A 12 -9.76 11.85 -14.02
CA ILE A 12 -9.26 11.57 -12.67
C ILE A 12 -9.30 10.07 -12.37
N ILE A 13 -10.42 9.40 -12.65
CA ILE A 13 -10.58 7.95 -12.43
C ILE A 13 -9.63 7.14 -13.33
N ALA A 14 -9.47 7.54 -14.60
CA ALA A 14 -8.53 6.91 -15.51
C ALA A 14 -7.07 7.09 -15.06
N ASN A 15 -6.71 8.28 -14.58
CA ASN A 15 -5.38 8.51 -14.02
C ASN A 15 -5.12 7.65 -12.78
N GLU A 16 -6.09 7.56 -11.86
CA GLU A 16 -5.96 6.69 -10.68
C GLU A 16 -5.85 5.21 -11.07
N PHE A 17 -6.64 4.76 -12.05
CA PHE A 17 -6.54 3.39 -12.57
C PHE A 17 -5.12 3.07 -13.03
N CYS A 18 -4.55 3.94 -13.88
CA CYS A 18 -3.21 3.77 -14.40
C CYS A 18 -2.13 3.90 -13.32
N GLU A 19 -2.30 4.83 -12.36
CA GLU A 19 -1.38 4.94 -11.22
C GLU A 19 -1.33 3.63 -10.43
N ARG A 20 -2.50 3.06 -10.12
CA ARG A 20 -2.61 1.81 -9.37
C ARG A 20 -2.10 0.62 -10.15
N PHE A 21 -2.41 0.56 -11.43
CA PHE A 21 -1.85 -0.44 -12.32
C PHE A 21 -0.31 -0.36 -12.28
N SER A 22 0.27 0.82 -12.49
CA SER A 22 1.71 0.94 -12.57
C SER A 22 2.43 0.69 -11.25
N PHE A 23 1.88 1.19 -10.14
CA PHE A 23 2.42 0.98 -8.80
C PHE A 23 2.39 -0.51 -8.40
N VAL A 24 1.25 -1.18 -8.58
CA VAL A 24 1.11 -2.59 -8.20
C VAL A 24 1.96 -3.48 -9.10
N GLY A 25 2.00 -3.23 -10.41
CA GLY A 25 2.78 -4.04 -11.35
C GLY A 25 4.25 -4.01 -11.04
N MET A 26 4.81 -2.80 -10.88
CA MET A 26 6.19 -2.62 -10.46
C MET A 26 6.47 -3.34 -9.13
N ARG A 27 5.62 -3.12 -8.12
CA ARG A 27 5.79 -3.73 -6.80
C ARG A 27 5.78 -5.26 -6.85
N THR A 28 4.93 -5.84 -7.69
CA THR A 28 4.74 -7.30 -7.79
C THR A 28 5.98 -8.02 -8.30
N VAL A 29 6.69 -7.45 -9.27
CA VAL A 29 7.90 -8.07 -9.86
C VAL A 29 9.21 -7.62 -9.21
N LEU A 30 9.18 -6.61 -8.33
CA LEU A 30 10.36 -5.97 -7.76
C LEU A 30 11.24 -6.93 -6.96
N THR A 31 10.66 -7.75 -6.08
CA THR A 31 11.43 -8.69 -5.24
C THR A 31 12.21 -9.68 -6.11
N LEU A 32 11.55 -10.26 -7.12
CA LEU A 32 12.21 -11.18 -8.06
C LEU A 32 13.26 -10.48 -8.94
N TYR A 33 13.04 -9.22 -9.31
CA TYR A 33 14.05 -8.45 -10.05
C TYR A 33 15.33 -8.28 -9.24
N VAL A 34 15.20 -7.92 -7.97
CA VAL A 34 16.35 -7.71 -7.06
C VAL A 34 17.11 -9.03 -6.83
N ILE A 35 16.41 -10.15 -6.73
CA ILE A 35 17.04 -11.47 -6.56
C ILE A 35 17.70 -11.93 -7.88
N ASN A 36 16.95 -11.95 -8.99
CA ASN A 36 17.39 -12.62 -10.21
C ASN A 36 18.33 -11.78 -11.09
N ILE A 37 18.18 -10.45 -11.09
CA ILE A 37 18.96 -9.55 -11.96
C ILE A 37 20.05 -8.83 -11.18
N LEU A 38 19.75 -8.33 -9.98
CA LEU A 38 20.77 -7.70 -9.13
C LEU A 38 21.58 -8.71 -8.31
N SER A 39 21.19 -9.98 -8.32
CA SER A 39 21.86 -11.08 -7.61
C SER A 39 22.02 -10.81 -6.11
N PHE A 40 21.02 -10.17 -5.50
CA PHE A 40 20.99 -9.92 -4.06
C PHE A 40 20.38 -11.09 -3.32
N ASP A 41 20.88 -11.35 -2.11
CA ASP A 41 20.30 -12.31 -1.18
C ASP A 41 18.86 -11.93 -0.79
N ASP A 42 18.05 -12.94 -0.46
CA ASP A 42 16.64 -12.81 -0.07
C ASP A 42 16.42 -11.77 1.03
N SER A 43 17.34 -11.68 1.99
CA SER A 43 17.26 -10.73 3.09
C SER A 43 17.51 -9.30 2.60
N LYS A 44 18.48 -9.10 1.71
CA LYS A 44 18.75 -7.78 1.10
C LYS A 44 17.62 -7.35 0.18
N ALA A 45 17.05 -8.27 -0.59
CA ALA A 45 15.89 -8.02 -1.44
C ALA A 45 14.68 -7.56 -0.61
N THR A 46 14.42 -8.24 0.50
CA THR A 46 13.35 -7.86 1.44
C THR A 46 13.57 -6.46 2.02
N ILE A 47 14.79 -6.13 2.45
CA ILE A 47 15.13 -4.80 2.98
C ILE A 47 14.91 -3.71 1.92
N LEU A 48 15.38 -3.93 0.68
CA LEU A 48 15.22 -2.97 -0.40
C LEU A 48 13.74 -2.75 -0.73
N PHE A 49 12.97 -3.84 -0.83
CA PHE A 49 11.52 -3.78 -1.05
C PHE A 49 10.83 -2.93 0.03
N HIS A 50 11.05 -3.21 1.31
CA HIS A 50 10.41 -2.45 2.38
C HIS A 50 10.93 -1.01 2.47
N SER A 51 12.20 -0.74 2.15
CA SER A 51 12.73 0.62 2.07
C SER A 51 12.02 1.44 0.99
N PHE A 52 11.78 0.84 -0.17
CA PHE A 52 10.98 1.45 -1.24
C PHE A 52 9.53 1.71 -0.78
N ILE A 53 8.90 0.75 -0.10
CA ILE A 53 7.54 0.91 0.43
C ILE A 53 7.44 2.05 1.45
N VAL A 54 8.40 2.15 2.37
CA VAL A 54 8.48 3.26 3.34
C VAL A 54 8.58 4.60 2.62
N LEU A 55 9.42 4.71 1.59
CA LEU A 55 9.52 5.93 0.77
C LEU A 55 8.17 6.25 0.12
N CYS A 56 7.49 5.28 -0.49
CA CYS A 56 6.20 5.47 -1.15
C CYS A 56 5.05 5.86 -0.20
N TYR A 57 5.11 5.47 1.08
CA TYR A 57 4.10 5.85 2.08
C TYR A 57 4.46 7.12 2.87
N THR A 58 5.71 7.58 2.83
CA THR A 58 6.15 8.84 3.48
C THR A 58 6.10 10.05 2.54
N THR A 59 6.40 9.87 1.25
CA THR A 59 6.26 10.94 0.24
C THR A 59 4.85 11.54 0.08
N PRO A 60 3.72 10.83 0.32
CA PRO A 60 2.39 11.43 0.39
C PRO A 60 2.30 12.58 1.38
N LEU A 61 2.88 12.41 2.57
CA LEU A 61 2.84 13.41 3.64
C LEU A 61 3.58 14.67 3.20
N LEU A 62 4.79 14.51 2.66
CA LEU A 62 5.56 15.62 2.10
C LEU A 62 4.84 16.29 0.93
N GLY A 63 4.28 15.49 0.02
CA GLY A 63 3.49 15.97 -1.11
C GLY A 63 2.30 16.82 -0.68
N SER A 64 1.55 16.37 0.33
CA SER A 64 0.41 17.15 0.86
C SER A 64 0.83 18.47 1.50
N ILE A 65 1.92 18.49 2.28
CA ILE A 65 2.42 19.71 2.92
C ILE A 65 2.85 20.72 1.85
N ILE A 66 3.55 20.28 0.82
CA ILE A 66 4.02 21.16 -0.26
C ILE A 66 2.83 21.67 -1.10
N ALA A 67 1.86 20.79 -1.38
CA ALA A 67 0.65 21.12 -2.13
C ALA A 67 -0.16 22.23 -1.46
N ASP A 68 -0.40 22.09 -0.15
CA ASP A 68 -1.17 23.06 0.65
C ASP A 68 -0.37 24.35 0.91
N SER A 69 0.97 24.28 1.04
CA SER A 69 1.83 25.43 1.39
C SER A 69 2.15 26.36 0.22
N TYR A 70 2.57 25.80 -0.92
CA TYR A 70 3.30 26.55 -1.95
C TYR A 70 2.73 26.38 -3.35
N ILE A 71 2.26 25.17 -3.69
CA ILE A 71 1.96 24.82 -5.09
C ILE A 71 0.59 25.35 -5.55
N GLY A 72 -0.41 25.43 -4.67
CA GLY A 72 -1.73 25.99 -5.04
C GLY A 72 -1.74 27.47 -5.43
N LYS A 73 -0.62 28.20 -5.33
CA LYS A 73 -0.51 29.61 -5.76
C LYS A 73 -0.22 29.78 -7.26
N PHE A 74 0.34 28.79 -7.96
CA PHE A 74 0.79 28.97 -9.35
C PHE A 74 0.57 27.71 -10.21
N TRP A 75 -0.22 27.85 -11.28
CA TRP A 75 -0.63 26.76 -12.18
C TRP A 75 0.52 25.99 -12.88
N TYR A 76 1.71 26.58 -12.99
CA TYR A 76 2.89 25.94 -13.57
C TYR A 76 3.68 25.09 -12.56
N LEU A 77 3.59 25.41 -11.26
CA LEU A 77 4.17 24.59 -10.19
C LEU A 77 3.38 23.31 -9.96
N ASP A 78 2.09 23.27 -10.33
CA ASP A 78 1.29 22.03 -10.35
C ASP A 78 1.91 20.97 -11.28
N ILE A 79 2.41 21.38 -12.45
CA ILE A 79 2.98 20.48 -13.46
C ILE A 79 4.37 20.00 -13.01
N VAL A 80 5.21 20.90 -12.51
CA VAL A 80 6.53 20.55 -11.96
C VAL A 80 6.39 19.68 -10.70
N GLY A 81 5.42 19.98 -9.85
CA GLY A 81 5.03 19.17 -8.71
C GLY A 81 4.55 17.78 -9.14
N LEU A 82 3.66 17.67 -10.13
CA LEU A 82 3.18 16.38 -10.66
C LEU A 82 4.31 15.53 -11.26
N VAL A 83 5.32 16.14 -11.88
CA VAL A 83 6.50 15.43 -12.41
C VAL A 83 7.42 14.95 -11.28
N ILE A 84 7.72 15.80 -10.29
CA ILE A 84 8.53 15.44 -9.12
C ILE A 84 7.81 14.41 -8.24
N ILE A 85 6.50 14.53 -8.11
CA ILE A 85 5.64 13.56 -7.42
C ILE A 85 5.46 12.28 -8.25
N GLY A 86 5.52 12.35 -9.58
CA GLY A 86 5.62 11.17 -10.45
C GLY A 86 6.88 10.36 -10.17
N ILE A 87 7.99 11.02 -9.80
CA ILE A 87 9.23 10.38 -9.35
C ILE A 87 9.06 9.79 -7.93
N GLY A 88 8.17 10.36 -7.11
CA GLY A 88 7.80 9.86 -5.78
C GLY A 88 6.32 9.53 -5.66
N THR A 89 5.88 8.44 -6.31
CA THR A 89 4.48 7.95 -6.50
C THR A 89 3.48 8.18 -5.35
N GLY A 90 3.95 8.36 -4.11
CA GLY A 90 3.12 8.66 -2.96
C GLY A 90 2.47 10.06 -2.94
N GLY A 91 3.12 11.12 -3.43
CA GLY A 91 2.61 12.50 -3.27
C GLY A 91 1.25 12.78 -3.95
N ILE A 92 0.93 12.05 -5.03
CA ILE A 92 -0.30 12.22 -5.83
C ILE A 92 -1.50 11.60 -5.09
N LYS A 93 -1.27 10.54 -4.30
CA LYS A 93 -2.32 9.72 -3.68
C LYS A 93 -3.31 10.50 -2.80
N PRO A 94 -2.89 11.36 -1.85
CA PRO A 94 -3.84 12.10 -1.02
C PRO A 94 -4.57 13.19 -1.83
N CYS A 95 -3.92 13.74 -2.85
CA CYS A 95 -4.41 14.87 -3.63
C CYS A 95 -5.47 14.48 -4.65
N VAL A 96 -5.28 13.38 -5.40
CA VAL A 96 -6.20 12.98 -6.48
C VAL A 96 -7.59 12.60 -5.96
N CYS A 97 -7.65 11.89 -4.83
CA CYS A 97 -8.91 11.49 -4.21
C CYS A 97 -9.71 12.72 -3.73
N ALA A 98 -9.05 13.65 -3.03
CA ALA A 98 -9.66 14.91 -2.60
C ALA A 98 -10.09 15.78 -3.79
N PHE A 99 -9.21 15.92 -4.79
CA PHE A 99 -9.46 16.70 -6.01
C PHE A 99 -10.62 16.16 -6.84
N GLY A 100 -10.79 14.83 -6.88
CA GLY A 100 -11.94 14.18 -7.52
C GLY A 100 -13.26 14.49 -6.83
N GLY A 101 -13.27 14.46 -5.49
CA GLY A 101 -14.45 14.84 -4.69
C GLY A 101 -14.84 16.31 -4.88
N ASP A 102 -13.85 17.19 -4.98
CA ASP A 102 -14.00 18.65 -5.17
C ASP A 102 -14.65 19.03 -6.51
N GLN A 103 -14.71 18.13 -7.50
CA GLN A 103 -15.38 18.40 -8.78
C GLN A 103 -16.92 18.50 -8.62
N PHE A 104 -17.46 17.87 -7.59
CA PHE A 104 -18.89 17.85 -7.30
C PHE A 104 -19.30 19.02 -6.40
N ASN A 105 -20.53 19.51 -6.57
CA ASN A 105 -21.08 20.50 -5.64
C ASN A 105 -21.46 19.80 -4.32
N GLN A 106 -21.17 20.43 -3.18
CA GLN A 106 -21.38 19.87 -1.83
C GLN A 106 -22.81 19.38 -1.56
N ASN A 107 -23.81 19.95 -2.22
CA ASN A 107 -25.22 19.57 -2.05
C ASN A 107 -25.57 18.18 -2.63
N HIS A 108 -24.68 17.57 -3.43
CA HIS A 108 -24.95 16.31 -4.11
C HIS A 108 -24.20 15.12 -3.50
N LEU A 109 -24.41 14.88 -2.20
CA LEU A 109 -23.73 13.81 -1.43
C LEU A 109 -23.86 12.42 -2.07
N ARG A 110 -25.02 12.09 -2.66
CA ARG A 110 -25.23 10.79 -3.33
C ARG A 110 -24.32 10.59 -4.54
N MET A 111 -24.07 11.63 -5.35
CA MET A 111 -23.18 11.51 -6.50
C MET A 111 -21.72 11.36 -6.06
N ILE A 112 -21.32 12.08 -5.01
CA ILE A 112 -19.99 11.97 -4.40
C ILE A 112 -19.75 10.55 -3.87
N SER A 113 -20.73 9.95 -3.20
CA SER A 113 -20.62 8.56 -2.72
C SER A 113 -20.47 7.54 -3.85
N ILE A 114 -21.20 7.72 -4.96
CA ILE A 114 -21.06 6.87 -6.15
C ILE A 114 -19.67 7.07 -6.76
N PHE A 115 -19.17 8.31 -6.82
CA PHE A 115 -17.82 8.61 -7.32
C PHE A 115 -16.75 7.85 -6.52
N PHE A 116 -16.78 7.92 -5.19
CA PHE A 116 -15.83 7.17 -4.36
C PHE A 116 -15.97 5.65 -4.51
N SER A 117 -17.17 5.15 -4.78
CA SER A 117 -17.38 3.72 -5.05
C SER A 117 -16.76 3.29 -6.38
N VAL A 118 -16.96 4.08 -7.44
CA VAL A 118 -16.33 3.85 -8.76
C VAL A 118 -14.81 4.01 -8.66
N PHE A 119 -14.33 5.01 -7.93
CA PHE A 119 -12.90 5.21 -7.66
C PHE A 119 -12.30 4.00 -6.96
N TYR A 120 -12.95 3.50 -5.90
CA TYR A 120 -12.54 2.30 -5.19
C TYR A 120 -12.51 1.05 -6.08
N PHE A 121 -13.54 0.86 -6.91
CA PHE A 121 -13.57 -0.23 -7.88
C PHE A 121 -12.44 -0.13 -8.89
N SER A 122 -12.19 1.07 -9.43
CA SER A 122 -11.10 1.35 -10.36
C SER A 122 -9.72 0.99 -9.78
N VAL A 123 -9.46 1.37 -8.53
CA VAL A 123 -8.22 1.05 -7.81
C VAL A 123 -8.00 -0.46 -7.70
N ASN A 124 -9.02 -1.21 -7.29
CA ASN A 124 -8.92 -2.66 -7.13
C ASN A 124 -8.83 -3.38 -8.47
N ALA A 125 -9.58 -2.93 -9.48
CA ALA A 125 -9.49 -3.46 -10.83
C ALA A 125 -8.08 -3.25 -11.42
N GLY A 126 -7.51 -2.04 -11.27
CA GLY A 126 -6.15 -1.74 -11.71
C GLY A 126 -5.10 -2.64 -11.03
N SER A 127 -5.21 -2.82 -9.71
CA SER A 127 -4.36 -3.73 -8.93
C SER A 127 -4.47 -5.18 -9.39
N MET A 128 -5.69 -5.66 -9.60
CA MET A 128 -5.96 -7.04 -10.03
C MET A 128 -5.39 -7.31 -11.42
N ILE A 129 -5.69 -6.44 -12.39
CA ILE A 129 -5.21 -6.61 -13.77
C ILE A 129 -3.69 -6.52 -13.79
N SER A 130 -3.10 -5.57 -13.05
CA SER A 130 -1.65 -5.41 -13.04
C SER A 130 -0.91 -6.57 -12.40
N SER A 131 -1.33 -7.03 -11.23
CA SER A 131 -0.72 -8.17 -10.54
C SER A 131 -0.80 -9.46 -11.37
N LEU A 132 -1.77 -9.57 -12.29
CA LEU A 132 -1.89 -10.69 -13.21
C LEU A 132 -1.03 -10.50 -14.48
N VAL A 133 -1.14 -9.34 -15.13
CA VAL A 133 -0.52 -9.06 -16.43
C VAL A 133 0.98 -8.80 -16.32
N THR A 134 1.44 -8.05 -15.31
CA THR A 134 2.86 -7.66 -15.23
C THR A 134 3.81 -8.85 -15.05
N PRO A 135 3.51 -9.86 -14.22
CA PRO A 135 4.27 -11.12 -14.20
C PRO A 135 4.29 -11.88 -15.53
N LEU A 136 3.19 -11.87 -16.29
CA LEU A 136 3.14 -12.53 -17.61
C LEU A 136 4.01 -11.80 -18.64
N LEU A 137 4.06 -10.47 -18.58
CA LEU A 137 4.96 -9.68 -19.42
C LEU A 137 6.43 -9.97 -19.08
N ARG A 138 6.74 -10.24 -17.81
CA ARG A 138 8.09 -10.63 -17.38
C ARG A 138 8.53 -11.97 -17.97
N THR A 139 7.64 -12.94 -18.19
CA THR A 139 8.01 -14.25 -18.74
C THR A 139 8.25 -14.28 -20.25
N VAL A 140 7.95 -13.20 -20.96
CA VAL A 140 8.26 -13.12 -22.38
C VAL A 140 9.77 -13.02 -22.55
N PRO A 141 10.41 -13.82 -23.41
CA PRO A 141 11.85 -13.72 -23.63
C PRO A 141 12.18 -12.41 -24.36
N CYS A 142 13.22 -11.70 -23.91
CA CYS A 142 13.68 -10.50 -24.59
C CYS A 142 15.19 -10.28 -24.41
N ASN A 143 15.84 -9.67 -25.41
CA ASN A 143 17.28 -9.36 -25.39
C ASN A 143 18.18 -10.57 -25.06
N GLY A 144 17.77 -11.79 -25.43
CA GLY A 144 18.50 -13.03 -25.14
C GLY A 144 18.37 -13.53 -23.70
N LEU A 145 17.49 -12.94 -22.88
CA LEU A 145 17.14 -13.40 -21.54
C LEU A 145 15.76 -14.06 -21.54
N ASP A 146 15.59 -15.12 -20.74
CA ASP A 146 14.31 -15.82 -20.54
C ASP A 146 13.26 -14.99 -19.78
N SER A 147 13.67 -13.87 -19.16
CA SER A 147 12.77 -12.97 -18.43
C SER A 147 12.97 -11.50 -18.85
N CYS A 148 11.89 -10.88 -19.35
CA CYS A 148 11.88 -9.48 -19.78
C CYS A 148 11.39 -8.49 -18.72
N TYR A 149 12.28 -8.16 -17.78
CA TYR A 149 12.04 -7.07 -16.83
C TYR A 149 11.86 -5.67 -17.48
N PRO A 150 12.58 -5.30 -18.56
CA PRO A 150 12.37 -4.01 -19.23
C PRO A 150 10.94 -3.83 -19.73
N MET A 151 10.28 -4.89 -20.23
CA MET A 151 8.88 -4.83 -20.64
C MET A 151 7.94 -4.73 -19.43
N ALA A 152 8.21 -5.52 -18.39
CA ALA A 152 7.42 -5.52 -17.16
C ALA A 152 7.44 -4.16 -16.43
N PHE A 153 8.55 -3.41 -16.47
CA PHE A 153 8.63 -2.05 -15.93
C PHE A 153 8.23 -0.96 -16.94
N GLY A 154 8.59 -1.13 -18.21
CA GLY A 154 8.42 -0.13 -19.26
C GLY A 154 6.96 0.11 -19.63
N ILE A 155 6.13 -0.94 -19.71
CA ILE A 155 4.69 -0.80 -20.02
C ILE A 155 3.98 0.01 -18.91
N PRO A 156 4.09 -0.34 -17.62
CA PRO A 156 3.63 0.50 -16.51
C PRO A 156 4.12 1.96 -16.57
N ALA A 157 5.40 2.18 -16.87
CA ALA A 157 5.95 3.53 -16.95
C ALA A 157 5.31 4.33 -18.11
N GLY A 158 5.18 3.74 -19.29
CA GLY A 158 4.53 4.35 -20.45
C GLY A 158 3.05 4.66 -20.20
N LEU A 159 2.32 3.73 -19.56
CA LEU A 159 0.93 3.95 -19.16
C LEU A 159 0.79 5.09 -18.15
N MET A 160 1.72 5.23 -17.21
CA MET A 160 1.73 6.34 -16.25
C MET A 160 1.97 7.68 -16.94
N VAL A 161 2.91 7.75 -17.88
CA VAL A 161 3.17 8.97 -18.67
C VAL A 161 1.92 9.36 -19.45
N LEU A 162 1.31 8.40 -20.15
CA LEU A 162 0.07 8.63 -20.89
C LEU A 162 -1.08 9.09 -19.98
N ALA A 163 -1.24 8.46 -18.81
CA ALA A 163 -2.24 8.84 -17.82
C ALA A 163 -2.03 10.27 -17.31
N THR A 164 -0.78 10.66 -17.06
CA THR A 164 -0.42 12.01 -16.65
C THR A 164 -0.75 13.03 -17.74
N LEU A 165 -0.45 12.71 -19.01
CA LEU A 165 -0.81 13.56 -20.14
C LEU A 165 -2.33 13.74 -20.27
N VAL A 166 -3.10 12.65 -20.12
CA VAL A 166 -4.57 12.69 -20.11
C VAL A 166 -5.07 13.55 -18.93
N PHE A 167 -4.51 13.37 -17.74
CA PHE A 167 -4.87 14.14 -16.56
C PHE A 167 -4.62 15.65 -16.75
N VAL A 168 -3.44 16.01 -17.28
CA VAL A 168 -3.05 17.40 -17.55
C VAL A 168 -3.91 18.01 -18.66
N SER A 169 -4.23 17.26 -19.72
CA SER A 169 -5.11 17.73 -20.80
C SER A 169 -6.53 18.04 -20.29
N GLY A 170 -7.00 17.33 -19.26
CA GLY A 170 -8.26 17.59 -18.59
C GLY A 170 -8.28 18.85 -17.71
N SER A 171 -7.13 19.50 -17.50
CA SER A 171 -6.99 20.62 -16.54
C SER A 171 -7.88 21.83 -16.82
N ILE A 172 -8.28 22.02 -18.08
CA ILE A 172 -9.19 23.10 -18.52
C ILE A 172 -10.61 22.89 -17.95
N PHE A 173 -10.99 21.64 -17.68
CA PHE A 173 -12.33 21.27 -17.20
C PHE A 173 -12.40 21.11 -15.68
N TYR A 174 -11.28 21.24 -14.96
CA TYR A 174 -11.23 21.04 -13.53
C TYR A 174 -11.60 22.30 -12.76
N LYS A 175 -12.40 22.13 -11.70
CA LYS A 175 -12.59 23.16 -10.68
C LYS A 175 -11.36 23.20 -9.79
N LYS A 176 -10.66 24.33 -9.78
CA LYS A 176 -9.47 24.58 -8.96
C LYS A 176 -9.85 25.51 -7.81
N PHE A 177 -9.71 25.04 -6.58
CA PHE A 177 -9.95 25.84 -5.38
C PHE A 177 -8.68 26.57 -4.95
N PRO A 178 -8.78 27.76 -4.32
CA PRO A 178 -7.62 28.42 -3.75
C PRO A 178 -6.98 27.56 -2.65
N PRO A 179 -5.66 27.70 -2.42
CA PRO A 179 -4.94 26.92 -1.41
C PRO A 179 -5.52 27.16 -0.01
N LYS A 180 -5.69 26.08 0.74
CA LYS A 180 -6.13 26.10 2.14
C LYS A 180 -4.91 26.24 3.07
N GLU A 181 -5.14 26.71 4.29
CA GLU A 181 -4.07 26.79 5.30
C GLU A 181 -3.49 25.41 5.61
N ASN A 182 -2.17 25.33 5.85
CA ASN A 182 -1.49 24.10 6.26
C ASN A 182 -1.91 23.65 7.66
N ILE A 183 -2.92 22.79 7.72
CA ILE A 183 -3.43 22.25 8.99
C ILE A 183 -2.32 21.48 9.73
N PHE A 184 -1.49 20.70 9.03
CA PHE A 184 -0.38 19.96 9.65
C PHE A 184 0.60 20.87 10.40
N LEU A 185 1.05 21.95 9.74
CA LEU A 185 1.96 22.90 10.37
C LEU A 185 1.29 23.59 11.56
N ARG A 186 0.01 23.95 11.43
CA ARG A 186 -0.76 24.55 12.52
C ARG A 186 -0.87 23.62 13.73
N VAL A 187 -1.16 22.34 13.54
CA VAL A 187 -1.18 21.33 14.62
C VAL A 187 0.18 21.24 15.31
N CYS A 188 1.27 21.13 14.54
CA CYS A 188 2.63 21.10 15.10
C CYS A 188 2.97 22.36 15.89
N GLN A 189 2.57 23.54 15.40
CA GLN A 189 2.75 24.80 16.11
C GLN A 189 1.93 24.86 17.40
N THR A 190 0.67 24.43 17.39
CA THR A 190 -0.19 24.40 18.59
C THR A 190 0.38 23.45 19.65
N ILE A 191 0.85 22.27 19.24
CA ILE A 191 1.52 21.31 20.15
C ILE A 191 2.81 21.91 20.70
N GLY A 192 3.65 22.52 19.84
CA GLY A 192 4.90 23.16 20.25
C GLY A 192 4.67 24.33 21.23
N ARG A 193 3.66 25.17 20.98
CA ARG A 193 3.25 26.25 21.89
C ARG A 193 2.75 25.70 23.21
N ALA A 194 1.90 24.66 23.20
CA ALA A 194 1.42 24.02 24.42
C ALA A 194 2.57 23.46 25.26
N LEU A 195 3.54 22.76 24.65
CA LEU A 195 4.69 22.21 25.35
C LEU A 195 5.59 23.31 25.93
N ARG A 196 5.87 24.36 25.14
CA ARG A 196 6.64 25.52 25.61
C ARG A 196 5.96 26.21 26.80
N ASN A 197 4.66 26.48 26.69
CA ASN A 197 3.89 27.15 27.73
C ASN A 197 3.71 26.27 28.97
N LYS A 198 3.61 24.94 28.81
CA LYS A 198 3.60 23.99 29.93
C LYS A 198 4.88 24.04 30.76
N ILE A 199 6.03 24.24 30.12
CA ILE A 199 7.32 24.35 30.81
C ILE A 199 7.43 25.68 31.56
N THR A 200 6.86 26.76 31.02
CA THR A 200 6.95 28.11 31.62
C THR A 200 5.84 28.41 32.63
N SER A 201 4.65 27.83 32.45
CA SER A 201 3.47 28.12 33.27
C SER A 201 3.50 27.35 34.59
N LYS A 202 3.14 28.04 35.69
CA LYS A 202 2.97 27.45 37.02
C LYS A 202 1.54 26.97 37.29
N GLU A 203 0.58 27.32 36.42
CA GLU A 203 -0.83 26.95 36.59
C GLU A 203 -1.07 25.50 36.14
N SER A 204 -1.85 24.74 36.92
CA SER A 204 -2.28 23.40 36.52
C SER A 204 -3.55 23.50 35.69
N ARG A 205 -3.51 23.03 34.43
CA ARG A 205 -4.68 22.86 33.56
C ARG A 205 -5.14 21.41 33.57
N SER A 206 -6.42 21.18 33.26
CA SER A 206 -7.02 19.84 33.19
C SER A 206 -6.36 18.95 32.13
N HIS A 207 -5.92 19.55 31.02
CA HIS A 207 -5.19 18.88 29.96
C HIS A 207 -4.02 19.75 29.48
N TRP A 208 -2.85 19.15 29.30
CA TRP A 208 -1.61 19.88 28.95
C TRP A 208 -1.71 20.69 27.64
N LEU A 209 -2.51 20.23 26.67
CA LEU A 209 -2.69 20.94 25.41
C LEU A 209 -3.42 22.29 25.59
N GLU A 210 -4.15 22.51 26.69
CA GLU A 210 -4.82 23.78 26.96
C GLU A 210 -3.82 24.92 27.19
N HIS A 211 -2.57 24.61 27.54
CA HIS A 211 -1.50 25.61 27.65
C HIS A 211 -1.20 26.33 26.33
N SER A 212 -1.66 25.83 25.17
CA SER A 212 -1.55 26.60 23.92
C SER A 212 -2.39 27.88 23.95
N LEU A 213 -3.44 27.93 24.79
CA LEU A 213 -4.34 29.07 24.92
C LEU A 213 -3.79 30.15 25.87
N ASP A 214 -2.79 29.83 26.70
CA ASP A 214 -2.22 30.78 27.67
C ASP A 214 -1.62 32.03 26.99
N THR A 215 -1.20 31.90 25.73
CA THR A 215 -0.66 32.99 24.89
C THR A 215 -1.66 33.56 23.87
N HIS A 216 -2.91 33.09 23.87
CA HIS A 216 -3.91 33.44 22.86
C HIS A 216 -5.01 34.33 23.45
N ASN A 217 -5.29 35.47 22.79
CA ASN A 217 -6.42 36.32 23.13
C ASN A 217 -7.50 36.22 22.04
N CYS A 218 -8.63 35.59 22.40
CA CYS A 218 -9.76 35.35 21.50
C CYS A 218 -10.48 36.64 21.07
N GLU A 219 -10.33 37.75 21.79
CA GLU A 219 -11.00 39.02 21.47
C GLU A 219 -10.29 39.80 20.35
N THR A 220 -8.98 39.66 20.26
CA THR A 220 -8.14 40.38 19.30
C THR A 220 -7.82 39.58 18.05
N ASP A 221 -8.01 38.27 18.08
CA ASP A 221 -7.67 37.39 16.96
C ASP A 221 -8.69 37.47 15.81
N GLN A 222 -8.21 37.84 14.62
CA GLN A 222 -9.03 38.04 13.42
C GLN A 222 -9.82 36.78 13.03
N HIS A 223 -9.23 35.58 13.22
CA HIS A 223 -9.90 34.31 12.93
C HIS A 223 -11.04 34.02 13.91
N CYS A 224 -10.86 34.31 15.20
CA CYS A 224 -11.92 34.19 16.20
C CYS A 224 -13.06 35.20 15.97
N ILE A 225 -12.74 36.43 15.56
CA ILE A 225 -13.74 37.46 15.20
C ILE A 225 -14.57 37.01 13.98
N ALA A 226 -13.91 36.55 12.91
CA ALA A 226 -14.59 36.05 11.71
C ALA A 226 -15.46 34.82 12.00
N TYR A 227 -14.97 33.90 12.83
CA TYR A 227 -15.72 32.71 13.25
C TYR A 227 -17.01 33.09 14.00
N ARG A 228 -16.92 34.06 14.92
CA ARG A 228 -18.07 34.58 15.67
C ARG A 228 -19.15 35.20 14.78
N GLN A 229 -18.77 35.83 13.67
CA GLN A 229 -19.71 36.43 12.71
C GLN A 229 -20.41 35.41 11.81
N SER A 230 -19.82 34.23 11.60
CA SER A 230 -20.29 33.24 10.63
C SER A 230 -21.62 32.52 10.96
N LYS A 231 -22.24 32.80 12.12
CA LYS A 231 -23.55 32.28 12.60
C LYS A 231 -23.77 30.75 12.51
N LYS A 232 -22.76 29.95 12.19
CA LYS A 232 -22.84 28.49 12.16
C LYS A 232 -22.55 27.93 13.55
N PHE A 233 -23.61 27.78 14.34
CA PHE A 233 -23.77 26.78 15.41
C PHE A 233 -22.70 26.75 16.54
N LEU A 234 -23.20 26.84 17.77
CA LEU A 234 -22.61 26.42 19.06
C LEU A 234 -22.00 27.47 20.02
N THR A 235 -22.21 27.09 21.28
CA THR A 235 -21.95 27.62 22.61
C THR A 235 -20.56 28.24 22.87
N GLU A 236 -19.60 28.09 21.96
CA GLU A 236 -18.21 28.44 22.19
C GLU A 236 -17.71 29.46 21.16
N LYS A 237 -17.35 30.66 21.65
CA LYS A 237 -17.08 31.85 20.81
C LYS A 237 -15.65 31.92 20.26
N CYS A 238 -14.75 31.04 20.68
CA CYS A 238 -13.33 31.11 20.32
C CYS A 238 -12.94 29.94 19.40
N ALA A 239 -12.50 30.26 18.18
CA ALA A 239 -12.11 29.28 17.17
C ALA A 239 -10.87 28.48 17.57
N GLU A 240 -9.90 29.11 18.23
CA GLU A 240 -8.67 28.44 18.66
C GLU A 240 -8.94 27.42 19.79
N LYS A 241 -9.88 27.70 20.69
CA LYS A 241 -10.29 26.74 21.73
C LYS A 241 -10.90 25.49 21.09
N ARG A 242 -11.77 25.67 20.09
CA ARG A 242 -12.34 24.55 19.34
C ARG A 242 -11.24 23.75 18.61
N PHE A 243 -10.29 24.43 17.99
CA PHE A 243 -9.15 23.79 17.34
C PHE A 243 -8.34 22.95 18.33
N VAL A 244 -8.08 23.45 19.53
CA VAL A 244 -7.40 22.68 20.60
C VAL A 244 -8.18 21.43 20.98
N GLU A 245 -9.51 21.49 21.08
CA GLU A 245 -10.35 20.30 21.31
C GLU A 245 -10.26 19.29 20.16
N ASP A 246 -10.25 19.77 18.92
CA ASP A 246 -10.08 18.93 17.73
C ASP A 246 -8.69 18.24 17.74
N VAL A 247 -7.63 18.95 18.14
CA VAL A 247 -6.28 18.37 18.32
C VAL A 247 -6.23 17.36 19.47
N LYS A 248 -6.94 17.59 20.59
CA LYS A 248 -7.07 16.57 21.65
C LYS A 248 -7.72 15.30 21.12
N SER A 249 -8.77 15.45 20.31
CA SER A 249 -9.48 14.32 19.69
C SER A 249 -8.57 13.58 18.70
N LEU A 250 -7.79 14.31 17.89
CA LEU A 250 -6.79 13.76 16.98
C LEU A 250 -5.75 12.91 17.74
N ILE A 251 -5.19 13.42 18.84
CA ILE A 251 -4.21 12.68 19.66
C ILE A 251 -4.83 11.37 20.21
N ARG A 252 -6.10 11.40 20.66
CA ARG A 252 -6.80 10.17 21.10
C ARG A 252 -6.95 9.17 19.95
N VAL A 253 -7.26 9.63 18.74
CA VAL A 253 -7.35 8.76 17.55
C VAL A 253 -5.99 8.16 17.21
N ILE A 254 -4.91 8.95 17.26
CA ILE A 254 -3.53 8.45 17.03
C ILE A 254 -3.19 7.33 18.02
N ILE A 255 -3.52 7.49 19.30
CA ILE A 255 -3.27 6.48 20.34
C ILE A 255 -4.04 5.18 20.02
N VAL A 256 -5.30 5.28 19.61
CA VAL A 256 -6.12 4.11 19.23
C VAL A 256 -5.56 3.40 17.99
N LEU A 257 -4.89 4.13 17.10
CA LEU A 257 -4.30 3.58 15.87
C LEU A 257 -2.86 3.06 16.04
N LEU A 258 -2.25 3.16 17.23
CA LEU A 258 -0.89 2.67 17.50
C LEU A 258 -0.66 1.18 17.13
N PRO A 259 -1.63 0.26 17.30
CA PRO A 259 -1.47 -1.13 16.88
C PRO A 259 -1.51 -1.34 15.35
N VAL A 260 -2.05 -0.38 14.58
CA VAL A 260 -2.27 -0.53 13.13
C VAL A 260 -0.98 -0.69 12.32
N PRO A 261 0.14 0.01 12.62
CA PRO A 261 1.44 -0.26 12.03
C PRO A 261 1.88 -1.73 12.07
N PHE A 262 1.59 -2.48 13.15
CA PHE A 262 1.94 -3.90 13.22
C PHE A 262 1.17 -4.72 12.17
N PHE A 263 -0.10 -4.40 11.95
CA PHE A 263 -0.87 -5.03 10.87
C PHE A 263 -0.25 -4.75 9.49
N TRP A 264 0.16 -3.51 9.21
CA TRP A 264 0.81 -3.18 7.94
C TRP A 264 2.18 -3.86 7.77
N SER A 265 2.93 -4.01 8.87
CA SER A 265 4.21 -4.74 8.86
C SER A 265 4.06 -6.21 8.47
N LEU A 266 2.90 -6.80 8.75
CA LEU A 266 2.53 -8.15 8.34
C LEU A 266 1.99 -8.14 6.90
N TYR A 267 1.02 -7.27 6.61
CA TYR A 267 0.37 -7.20 5.30
C TYR A 267 1.35 -6.96 4.15
N ASP A 268 2.36 -6.09 4.32
CA ASP A 268 3.31 -5.78 3.25
C ASP A 268 4.32 -6.90 2.97
N GLN A 269 4.42 -7.94 3.82
CA GLN A 269 5.30 -9.09 3.54
C GLN A 269 4.80 -9.96 2.38
N GLN A 270 3.53 -9.83 1.99
CA GLN A 270 2.99 -10.52 0.83
C GLN A 270 3.72 -10.15 -0.48
N GLY A 271 4.35 -8.98 -0.52
CA GLY A 271 5.15 -8.51 -1.68
C GLY A 271 6.62 -8.89 -1.63
N SER A 272 7.09 -9.49 -0.53
CA SER A 272 8.50 -9.88 -0.33
C SER A 272 8.59 -11.35 0.07
N ARG A 273 8.52 -11.65 1.38
CA ARG A 273 8.74 -12.98 1.94
C ARG A 273 7.78 -14.04 1.41
N TRP A 274 6.52 -13.69 1.16
CA TRP A 274 5.56 -14.66 0.60
C TRP A 274 5.87 -15.02 -0.85
N ILE A 275 6.43 -14.09 -1.64
CA ILE A 275 6.89 -14.40 -3.00
C ILE A 275 8.07 -15.36 -2.93
N ILE A 276 9.02 -15.11 -2.03
CA ILE A 276 10.19 -15.99 -1.83
C ILE A 276 9.74 -17.40 -1.41
N GLN A 277 8.80 -17.49 -0.47
CA GLN A 277 8.17 -18.76 -0.09
C GLN A 277 7.50 -19.43 -1.29
N ALA A 278 6.75 -18.68 -2.11
CA ALA A 278 6.06 -19.22 -3.28
C ALA A 278 7.02 -19.72 -4.38
N VAL A 279 8.22 -19.14 -4.50
CA VAL A 279 9.27 -19.63 -5.43
C VAL A 279 9.75 -21.03 -5.03
N ALA A 280 9.77 -21.33 -3.73
CA ALA A 280 10.13 -22.64 -3.20
C ALA A 280 8.97 -23.67 -3.25
N MET A 281 7.80 -23.30 -3.77
CA MET A 281 6.61 -24.15 -3.83
C MET A 281 6.28 -24.58 -5.26
N ASN A 282 5.51 -25.67 -5.38
CA ASN A 282 4.99 -26.07 -6.68
C ASN A 282 3.97 -25.04 -7.20
N SER A 283 4.29 -24.45 -8.35
CA SER A 283 3.49 -23.43 -9.03
C SER A 283 2.39 -24.00 -9.94
N LYS A 284 2.28 -25.33 -10.07
CA LYS A 284 1.24 -25.99 -10.86
C LYS A 284 -0.05 -26.16 -10.04
N ILE A 285 -1.15 -25.52 -10.47
CA ILE A 285 -2.47 -25.68 -9.86
C ILE A 285 -3.24 -26.81 -10.56
N THR A 286 -3.19 -26.83 -11.89
CA THR A 286 -3.67 -27.93 -12.72
C THR A 286 -2.61 -28.27 -13.77
N ASP A 287 -2.74 -29.41 -14.47
CA ASP A 287 -1.78 -29.81 -15.52
C ASP A 287 -1.67 -28.77 -16.66
N SER A 288 -2.67 -27.90 -16.81
CA SER A 288 -2.71 -26.84 -17.83
C SER A 288 -2.56 -25.41 -17.28
N PHE A 289 -2.61 -25.22 -15.94
CA PHE A 289 -2.56 -23.89 -15.33
C PHE A 289 -1.45 -23.80 -14.28
N THR A 290 -0.43 -23.03 -14.62
CA THR A 290 0.68 -22.69 -13.75
C THR A 290 0.54 -21.24 -13.29
N LEU A 291 0.47 -21.03 -11.97
CA LEU A 291 0.43 -19.71 -11.37
C LEU A 291 1.84 -19.28 -11.00
N LEU A 292 2.32 -18.15 -11.50
CA LEU A 292 3.66 -17.71 -11.17
C LEU A 292 3.75 -17.26 -9.69
N PRO A 293 4.90 -17.43 -9.02
CA PRO A 293 5.08 -17.04 -7.62
C PRO A 293 4.73 -15.57 -7.32
N ASP A 294 5.03 -14.65 -8.24
CA ASP A 294 4.71 -13.23 -8.12
C ASP A 294 3.21 -12.93 -8.30
N GLN A 295 2.41 -13.83 -8.90
CA GLN A 295 0.96 -13.68 -9.05
C GLN A 295 0.16 -13.99 -7.78
N VAL A 296 0.80 -14.44 -6.69
CA VAL A 296 0.12 -14.68 -5.40
C VAL A 296 -0.60 -13.41 -4.90
N ILE A 297 -0.05 -12.22 -5.19
CA ILE A 297 -0.67 -10.94 -4.84
C ILE A 297 -2.05 -10.74 -5.51
N THR A 298 -2.29 -11.35 -6.67
CA THR A 298 -3.59 -11.27 -7.37
C THR A 298 -4.72 -11.85 -6.51
N CYS A 299 -4.44 -12.89 -5.70
CA CYS A 299 -5.41 -13.46 -4.78
C CYS A 299 -5.95 -12.41 -3.81
N ASN A 300 -5.08 -11.54 -3.27
CA ASN A 300 -5.50 -10.46 -2.37
C ASN A 300 -6.46 -9.48 -3.07
N SER A 301 -6.16 -9.05 -4.30
CA SER A 301 -7.05 -8.14 -5.05
C SER A 301 -8.41 -8.76 -5.36
N VAL A 302 -8.45 -10.05 -5.72
CA VAL A 302 -9.70 -10.78 -5.98
C VAL A 302 -10.51 -10.95 -4.69
N LEU A 303 -9.86 -11.37 -3.60
CA LEU A 303 -10.52 -11.58 -2.31
C LEU A 303 -11.11 -10.29 -1.76
N VAL A 304 -10.43 -9.15 -1.90
CA VAL A 304 -10.98 -7.85 -1.47
C VAL A 304 -12.27 -7.50 -2.22
N LEU A 305 -12.30 -7.71 -3.54
CA LEU A 305 -13.50 -7.45 -4.36
C LEU A 305 -14.69 -8.34 -4.00
N ILE A 306 -14.43 -9.58 -3.57
CA ILE A 306 -15.47 -10.54 -3.15
C ILE A 306 -15.89 -10.28 -1.70
N PHE A 307 -14.93 -10.10 -0.80
CA PHE A 307 -15.16 -10.03 0.64
C PHE A 307 -15.80 -8.73 1.07
N ILE A 308 -15.51 -7.59 0.42
CA ILE A 308 -16.18 -6.33 0.80
C ILE A 308 -17.70 -6.41 0.69
N PRO A 309 -18.29 -6.75 -0.47
CA PRO A 309 -19.74 -6.87 -0.56
C PRO A 309 -20.25 -7.99 0.33
N PHE A 310 -19.58 -9.16 0.36
CA PHE A 310 -19.99 -10.29 1.21
C PHE A 310 -20.03 -9.92 2.71
N PHE A 311 -19.03 -9.21 3.22
CA PHE A 311 -19.02 -8.80 4.62
C PHE A 311 -20.08 -7.75 4.92
N GLN A 312 -20.34 -6.82 3.99
CA GLN A 312 -21.34 -5.78 4.17
C GLN A 312 -22.78 -6.30 4.08
N THR A 313 -23.07 -7.24 3.17
CA THR A 313 -24.43 -7.72 2.92
C THR A 313 -24.80 -8.95 3.75
N CYS A 314 -23.84 -9.83 4.01
CA CYS A 314 -24.09 -11.09 4.71
C CYS A 314 -23.49 -11.08 6.11
N VAL A 315 -22.18 -10.90 6.25
CA VAL A 315 -21.48 -11.17 7.52
C VAL A 315 -21.91 -10.19 8.62
N TYR A 316 -21.75 -8.88 8.42
CA TYR A 316 -22.08 -7.91 9.47
C TYR A 316 -23.57 -7.92 9.87
N PRO A 317 -24.54 -7.98 8.93
CA PRO A 317 -25.95 -8.09 9.29
C PRO A 317 -26.28 -9.36 10.06
N VAL A 318 -25.63 -10.50 9.77
CA VAL A 318 -25.83 -11.75 10.52
C VAL A 318 -25.30 -11.61 11.95
N PHE A 319 -24.09 -11.07 12.14
CA PHE A 319 -23.55 -10.83 13.49
C PHE A 319 -24.41 -9.86 14.31
N GLU A 320 -24.95 -8.83 13.66
CA GLU A 320 -25.86 -7.88 14.30
C GLU A 320 -27.20 -8.52 14.67
N LYS A 321 -27.74 -9.42 13.83
CA LYS A 321 -28.91 -10.26 14.17
C LYS A 321 -28.64 -11.20 15.34
N CYS A 322 -27.42 -11.71 15.47
CA CYS A 322 -26.98 -12.52 16.60
C CYS A 322 -26.69 -11.69 17.88
N GLY A 323 -26.97 -10.38 17.89
CA GLY A 323 -26.80 -9.50 19.05
C GLY A 323 -25.38 -8.94 19.24
N ILE A 324 -24.43 -9.27 18.36
CA ILE A 324 -23.06 -8.76 18.42
C ILE A 324 -22.95 -7.48 17.59
N LYS A 325 -22.86 -6.32 18.26
CA LYS A 325 -22.62 -5.04 17.57
C LYS A 325 -21.26 -5.04 16.89
N THR A 326 -21.24 -4.82 15.58
CA THR A 326 -20.02 -4.80 14.75
C THR A 326 -19.39 -3.41 14.68
N THR A 327 -18.93 -2.87 15.82
CA THR A 327 -18.33 -1.54 15.87
C THR A 327 -17.02 -1.47 15.06
N PRO A 328 -16.63 -0.30 14.51
CA PRO A 328 -15.38 -0.16 13.75
C PRO A 328 -14.14 -0.64 14.52
N LEU A 329 -14.09 -0.37 15.83
CA LEU A 329 -13.00 -0.82 16.69
C LEU A 329 -12.95 -2.35 16.84
N ARG A 330 -14.11 -3.01 16.97
CA ARG A 330 -14.17 -4.49 17.02
C ARG A 330 -13.73 -5.11 15.70
N ARG A 331 -14.11 -4.52 14.56
CA ARG A 331 -13.67 -4.95 13.23
C ARG A 331 -12.15 -4.81 13.07
N LEU A 332 -11.57 -3.72 13.57
CA LEU A 332 -10.13 -3.50 13.57
C LEU A 332 -9.39 -4.57 14.39
N VAL A 333 -9.84 -4.85 15.62
CA VAL A 333 -9.23 -5.87 16.48
C VAL A 333 -9.37 -7.27 15.87
N ALA A 334 -10.56 -7.64 15.39
CA ALA A 334 -10.78 -8.93 14.75
C ALA A 334 -9.91 -9.12 13.50
N GLY A 335 -9.78 -8.08 12.67
CA GLY A 335 -8.89 -8.10 11.51
C GLY A 335 -7.42 -8.27 11.89
N GLY A 336 -6.97 -7.62 12.96
CA GLY A 336 -5.61 -7.80 13.49
C GLY A 336 -5.34 -9.24 13.97
N LEU A 337 -6.30 -9.86 14.68
CA LEU A 337 -6.20 -11.25 15.12
C LEU A 337 -6.16 -12.24 13.95
N LEU A 338 -6.98 -12.02 12.92
CA LEU A 338 -6.95 -12.83 11.69
C LEU A 338 -5.63 -12.67 10.93
N GLY A 339 -5.07 -11.45 10.90
CA GLY A 339 -3.74 -11.20 10.33
C GLY A 339 -2.62 -11.91 11.11
N ALA A 340 -2.71 -11.98 12.44
CA ALA A 340 -1.76 -12.78 13.22
C ALA A 340 -1.90 -14.29 12.93
N ALA A 341 -3.14 -14.78 12.83
CA ALA A 341 -3.42 -16.18 12.51
C ALA A 341 -2.90 -16.58 11.12
N SER A 342 -3.02 -15.71 10.11
CA SER A 342 -2.50 -16.00 8.77
C SER A 342 -0.98 -16.19 8.76
N PHE A 343 -0.24 -15.44 9.58
CA PHE A 343 1.21 -15.61 9.72
C PHE A 343 1.61 -16.91 10.41
N VAL A 344 0.82 -17.37 11.38
CA VAL A 344 1.02 -18.69 11.99
C VAL A 344 0.86 -19.79 10.93
N ILE A 345 -0.18 -19.68 10.08
CA ILE A 345 -0.39 -20.61 8.97
C ILE A 345 0.79 -20.57 7.98
N CYS A 346 1.25 -19.38 7.58
CA CYS A 346 2.42 -19.23 6.71
C CYS A 346 3.69 -19.86 7.33
N GLY A 347 3.86 -19.78 8.65
CA GLY A 347 4.96 -20.43 9.37
C GLY A 347 4.89 -21.95 9.27
N PHE A 348 3.72 -22.55 9.47
CA PHE A 348 3.52 -24.00 9.28
C PHE A 348 3.78 -24.42 7.83
N VAL A 349 3.32 -23.63 6.85
CA VAL A 349 3.62 -23.88 5.43
C VAL A 349 5.13 -23.84 5.19
N GLN A 350 5.86 -22.90 5.80
CA GLN A 350 7.31 -22.82 5.65
C GLN A 350 8.03 -24.06 6.20
N LEU A 351 7.58 -24.60 7.33
CA LEU A 351 8.15 -25.84 7.89
C LEU A 351 7.97 -27.01 6.92
N ALA A 352 6.79 -27.16 6.33
CA ALA A 352 6.53 -28.21 5.34
C ALA A 352 7.37 -28.02 4.06
N VAL A 353 7.57 -26.77 3.61
CA VAL A 353 8.44 -26.48 2.46
C VAL A 353 9.89 -26.85 2.75
N ASN A 354 10.39 -26.52 3.95
CA ASN A 354 11.76 -26.85 4.35
C ASN A 354 12.06 -28.35 4.34
N GLU A 355 11.08 -29.21 4.63
CA GLU A 355 11.25 -30.67 4.54
C GLU A 355 11.48 -31.17 3.09
N THR A 356 11.04 -30.40 2.09
CA THR A 356 11.18 -30.75 0.67
C THR A 356 12.39 -30.11 0.00
N LEU A 357 12.96 -29.06 0.61
CA LEU A 357 14.13 -28.37 0.09
C LEU A 357 15.41 -29.14 0.43
N PRO A 358 16.41 -29.17 -0.48
CA PRO A 358 17.71 -29.73 -0.16
C PRO A 358 18.41 -28.88 0.89
N ASP A 359 19.00 -29.53 1.90
CA ASP A 359 19.82 -28.85 2.91
C ASP A 359 21.00 -28.13 2.23
N VAL A 360 21.07 -26.81 2.41
CA VAL A 360 22.22 -26.02 1.97
C VAL A 360 23.43 -26.43 2.82
N PRO A 361 24.56 -26.84 2.21
CA PRO A 361 25.69 -27.38 2.93
C PRO A 361 26.33 -26.28 3.76
N GLY A 362 26.71 -26.60 5.00
CA GLY A 362 27.50 -25.71 5.84
C GLY A 362 28.89 -25.45 5.25
N ALA A 363 29.63 -24.48 5.82
CA ALA A 363 31.01 -24.21 5.43
C ALA A 363 31.85 -25.51 5.44
N ASN A 364 32.68 -25.73 4.41
CA ASN A 364 33.45 -26.96 4.15
C ASN A 364 32.64 -28.23 3.83
N THR A 365 31.38 -28.12 3.41
CA THR A 365 30.64 -29.27 2.85
C THR A 365 30.15 -28.95 1.45
N ALA A 366 30.08 -29.96 0.59
CA ALA A 366 29.44 -29.89 -0.71
C ALA A 366 28.42 -31.03 -0.82
N PHE A 367 27.29 -30.77 -1.46
CA PHE A 367 26.36 -31.81 -1.89
C PHE A 367 26.34 -31.86 -3.42
N ILE A 368 26.14 -33.06 -3.94
CA ILE A 368 25.96 -33.30 -5.37
C ILE A 368 24.50 -33.76 -5.55
N SER A 369 23.73 -33.01 -6.33
CA SER A 369 22.39 -33.45 -6.76
C SER A 369 22.50 -34.15 -8.11
N VAL A 370 21.97 -35.36 -8.20
CA VAL A 370 21.89 -36.10 -9.47
C VAL A 370 20.43 -36.30 -9.82
N ILE A 371 20.05 -35.85 -11.02
CA ILE A 371 18.69 -35.92 -11.55
C ILE A 371 18.66 -36.96 -12.66
N ASN A 372 17.89 -38.02 -12.47
CA ASN A 372 17.65 -39.02 -13.50
C ASN A 372 16.40 -38.66 -14.30
N THR A 373 16.58 -38.10 -15.51
CA THR A 373 15.49 -37.71 -16.41
C THR A 373 14.99 -38.83 -17.32
N TYR A 374 15.59 -40.02 -17.28
CA TYR A 374 15.12 -41.16 -18.05
C TYR A 374 13.84 -41.73 -17.46
N THR A 375 12.88 -42.08 -18.31
CA THR A 375 11.57 -42.62 -17.93
C THR A 375 11.64 -44.09 -17.50
N ASP A 376 12.54 -44.87 -18.10
CA ASP A 376 12.57 -46.34 -17.96
C ASP A 376 13.97 -46.90 -17.64
N CYS A 377 14.92 -46.04 -17.26
CA CYS A 377 16.30 -46.44 -16.98
C CYS A 377 16.74 -45.97 -15.59
N ASN A 378 17.22 -46.90 -14.76
CA ASN A 378 17.80 -46.58 -13.47
C ASN A 378 19.30 -46.33 -13.63
N ILE A 379 19.81 -45.29 -12.97
CA ILE A 379 21.22 -44.90 -13.05
C ILE A 379 21.88 -45.18 -11.70
N THR A 380 23.10 -45.72 -11.76
CA THR A 380 23.93 -45.91 -10.56
C THR A 380 25.12 -44.95 -10.61
N VAL A 381 25.27 -44.13 -9.57
CA VAL A 381 26.34 -43.13 -9.48
C VAL A 381 27.39 -43.62 -8.50
N ARG A 382 28.65 -43.63 -8.94
CA ARG A 382 29.82 -43.97 -8.13
C ARG A 382 30.79 -42.79 -8.14
N ALA A 383 31.24 -42.38 -6.95
CA ALA A 383 32.29 -41.38 -6.78
C ALA A 383 33.28 -41.86 -5.72
N PRO A 384 34.59 -41.55 -5.85
CA PRO A 384 35.60 -41.93 -4.86
C PRO A 384 35.25 -41.32 -3.49
N GLY A 385 35.16 -42.15 -2.45
CA GLY A 385 34.83 -41.69 -1.09
C GLY A 385 33.34 -41.57 -0.76
N LEU A 386 32.44 -41.89 -1.69
CA LEU A 386 30.99 -41.86 -1.51
C LEU A 386 30.37 -43.26 -1.73
N SER A 387 29.38 -43.61 -0.91
CA SER A 387 28.62 -44.86 -1.08
C SER A 387 27.86 -44.85 -2.41
N GLU A 388 27.89 -45.97 -3.15
CA GLU A 388 27.14 -46.16 -4.38
C GLU A 388 25.66 -45.82 -4.19
N LYS A 389 25.12 -44.92 -5.02
CA LYS A 389 23.72 -44.50 -4.95
C LYS A 389 22.96 -44.92 -6.19
N PHE A 390 21.88 -45.65 -5.97
CA PHE A 390 20.95 -46.10 -6.99
C PHE A 390 19.82 -45.09 -7.15
N ILE A 391 19.65 -44.56 -8.37
CA ILE A 391 18.69 -43.50 -8.68
C ILE A 391 17.63 -44.08 -9.62
N LEU A 392 16.39 -44.12 -9.14
CA LEU A 392 15.24 -44.62 -9.89
C LEU A 392 14.91 -43.68 -11.07
N SER A 393 14.20 -44.20 -12.07
CA SER A 393 13.70 -43.39 -13.18
C SER A 393 12.83 -42.22 -12.69
N ASN A 394 12.98 -41.07 -13.35
CA ASN A 394 12.28 -39.83 -13.03
C ASN A 394 12.39 -39.39 -11.55
N SER A 395 13.54 -39.67 -10.91
CA SER A 395 13.77 -39.35 -9.50
C SER A 395 15.04 -38.49 -9.31
N VAL A 396 15.06 -37.75 -8.21
CA VAL A 396 16.20 -36.93 -7.78
C VAL A 396 16.80 -37.56 -6.54
N SER A 397 18.12 -37.68 -6.50
CA SER A 397 18.85 -38.16 -5.31
C SER A 397 19.97 -37.21 -4.93
N PHE A 398 20.05 -36.86 -3.66
CA PHE A 398 21.09 -36.00 -3.09
C PHE A 398 22.22 -36.84 -2.51
N ILE A 399 23.47 -36.55 -2.88
CA ILE A 399 24.66 -37.19 -2.33
C ILE A 399 25.37 -36.19 -1.40
N TYR A 400 25.45 -36.53 -0.12
CA TYR A 400 26.08 -35.71 0.92
C TYR A 400 27.51 -36.18 1.19
N SER A 401 28.44 -35.24 1.34
CA SER A 401 29.85 -35.39 1.73
C SER A 401 30.88 -35.51 0.59
N LEU A 402 31.50 -34.39 0.26
CA LEU A 402 32.92 -34.34 -0.08
C LEU A 402 33.60 -33.55 1.06
N HIS A 403 34.44 -34.23 1.84
CA HIS A 403 35.34 -33.61 2.81
C HIS A 403 36.63 -33.18 2.13
#